data_AF-A0A6C0KMK8-F1
#
_entry.id   AF-A0A6C0KMK8-F1
#
_cell.length_a   1.000
_cell.length_b   1.000
_cell.length_c   1.000
_cell.angle_alpha   90.00
_cell.angle_beta   90.00
_cell.angle_gamma   90.00
#
_symmetry.space_group_name_H-M   'P 1'
#
loop_
_entity.id
_entity.type
_entity.pdbx_description
1 polymer ?
#
loop_
_entity_poly.entity_id
_entity_poly.type
_entity_poly.pdbx_seq_one_letter_code
_entity_poly.pdbx_strand_id
1 'polypeptide(L)'
;MAPHPSYPPLEMLFCNGVCLHTEFSNKTNETMARYSDKILLVEPSINALLDGLIKCIDIIKKNNISDKPPFLLNNNWNEALDTCLKFFKKINK
;
A
#
# COMPACT_ATOMS: atom_id res chain seq x y z
N MET A 1 -10.18 10.90 -8.78
CA MET A 1 -9.37 11.20 -7.58
C MET A 1 -10.19 10.77 -6.38
N ALA A 2 -9.90 9.59 -5.83
CA ALA A 2 -10.81 8.95 -4.89
C ALA A 2 -10.76 9.62 -3.50
N PRO A 3 -11.92 9.82 -2.83
CA PRO A 3 -12.06 10.60 -1.60
C PRO A 3 -11.56 9.90 -0.32
N HIS A 4 -10.98 8.70 -0.42
CA HIS A 4 -10.55 7.93 0.74
C HIS A 4 -9.06 8.18 1.05
N PRO A 5 -8.67 8.54 2.29
CA PRO A 5 -7.32 9.00 2.67
C PRO A 5 -6.21 7.93 2.55
N SER A 6 -6.49 6.78 1.94
CA SER A 6 -5.57 5.63 1.85
C SER A 6 -5.19 5.22 0.43
N TYR A 7 -5.71 5.89 -0.60
CA TYR A 7 -5.25 5.69 -1.99
C TYR A 7 -3.95 6.40 -2.34
N PRO A 8 -3.57 7.57 -1.75
CA PRO A 8 -2.34 8.25 -2.14
C PRO A 8 -1.09 7.35 -2.06
N PRO A 9 -0.90 6.50 -1.04
CA PRO A 9 0.21 5.56 -1.01
C PRO A 9 0.23 4.61 -2.20
N LEU A 10 -0.93 4.05 -2.59
CA LEU A 10 -1.04 3.10 -3.70
C LEU A 10 -0.87 3.76 -5.07
N GLU A 11 -1.38 4.98 -5.24
CA GLU A 11 -1.19 5.76 -6.47
C GLU A 11 0.29 6.16 -6.64
N MET A 12 0.97 6.55 -5.55
CA MET A 12 2.39 6.93 -5.58
C MET A 12 3.33 5.77 -5.96
N LEU A 13 2.91 4.51 -5.76
CA LEU A 13 3.66 3.34 -6.22
C LEU A 13 3.84 3.28 -7.73
N PHE A 14 2.83 3.75 -8.49
CA PHE A 14 2.90 3.80 -9.94
C PHE A 14 3.84 4.89 -10.45
N CYS A 15 4.19 5.86 -9.61
CA CYS A 15 5.18 6.90 -9.91
C CYS A 15 6.63 6.45 -9.63
N ASN A 16 6.86 5.17 -9.31
CA ASN A 16 8.16 4.61 -8.90
C ASN A 16 8.77 5.28 -7.65
N GLY A 17 7.96 5.95 -6.82
CA GLY A 17 8.40 6.58 -5.59
C GLY A 17 8.38 5.62 -4.40
N VAL A 18 9.23 5.88 -3.40
CA VAL A 18 9.13 5.26 -2.06
C VAL A 18 8.11 6.02 -1.24
N CYS A 19 7.12 5.31 -0.69
CA CYS A 19 6.10 5.87 0.17
C CYS A 19 6.37 5.48 1.63
N LEU A 20 6.53 6.49 2.49
CA LEU A 20 6.49 6.30 3.94
C LEU A 20 5.05 6.51 4.42
N HIS A 21 4.54 5.59 5.23
CA HIS A 21 3.22 5.70 5.85
C HIS A 21 3.26 5.20 7.29
N THR A 22 2.28 5.58 8.11
CA THR A 22 2.16 5.02 9.47
C THR A 22 1.38 3.70 9.47
N GLU A 23 1.74 2.79 10.37
CA GLU A 23 0.93 1.61 10.64
C GLU A 23 -0.39 2.03 11.29
N PHE A 24 -1.48 1.40 10.85
CA PHE A 24 -2.81 1.61 11.42
C PHE A 24 -3.72 0.42 11.14
N SER A 25 -4.32 -0.14 12.19
CA SER A 25 -5.23 -1.28 12.10
C SER A 25 -4.59 -2.45 11.32
N ASN A 26 -5.15 -2.83 10.17
CA ASN A 26 -4.65 -3.91 9.34
C ASN A 26 -3.52 -3.51 8.37
N LYS A 27 -3.13 -2.23 8.33
CA LYS A 27 -2.02 -1.75 7.50
C LYS A 27 -0.71 -1.89 8.26
N THR A 28 -0.16 -3.08 8.24
CA THR A 28 1.19 -3.40 8.74
C THR A 28 2.14 -3.58 7.56
N ASN A 29 3.45 -3.58 7.82
CA ASN A 29 4.43 -3.92 6.78
C ASN A 29 4.14 -5.28 6.11
N GLU A 30 3.75 -6.30 6.87
CA GLU A 30 3.40 -7.62 6.32
C GLU A 30 2.20 -7.56 5.37
N THR A 31 1.12 -6.89 5.75
CA THR A 31 -0.08 -6.82 4.92
C THR A 31 0.15 -5.97 3.67
N MET A 32 1.00 -4.95 3.76
CA MET A 32 1.25 -4.00 2.67
C MET A 32 2.35 -4.46 1.71
N ALA A 33 3.28 -5.32 2.14
CA ALA A 33 4.33 -5.90 1.30
C ALA A 33 3.79 -6.63 0.06
N ARG A 34 2.54 -7.12 0.11
CA ARG A 34 1.87 -7.75 -1.05
C ARG A 34 1.61 -6.80 -2.22
N TYR A 35 1.58 -5.49 -1.98
CA TYR A 35 1.31 -4.50 -3.01
C TYR A 35 2.59 -3.98 -3.66
N SER A 36 3.63 -3.75 -2.86
CA SER A 36 4.90 -3.20 -3.34
C SER A 36 5.98 -3.24 -2.25
N ASP A 37 7.23 -3.38 -2.70
CA ASP A 37 8.45 -3.20 -1.91
C ASP A 37 8.77 -1.72 -1.61
N LYS A 38 8.02 -0.78 -2.22
CA LYS A 38 8.22 0.67 -2.11
C LYS A 38 7.41 1.31 -0.99
N ILE A 39 6.67 0.54 -0.20
CA ILE A 39 5.93 1.04 0.97
C ILE A 39 6.71 0.68 2.22
N LEU A 40 7.10 1.69 2.98
CA LEU A 40 7.61 1.51 4.33
C LEU A 40 6.54 1.97 5.31
N LEU A 41 6.08 1.07 6.19
CA LEU A 41 5.24 1.47 7.31
C LEU A 41 6.03 1.58 8.61
N VAL A 42 5.67 2.56 9.42
CA VAL A 42 6.31 2.82 10.72
C VAL A 42 5.27 3.10 11.79
N GLU A 43 5.62 2.93 13.04
CA GLU A 43 4.77 3.34 14.17
C GLU A 43 4.29 4.80 14.03
N PRO A 44 3.06 5.14 14.48
CA PRO A 44 2.50 6.48 14.35
C PRO A 44 3.10 7.46 15.37
N SER A 45 4.42 7.65 15.31
CA SER A 45 5.18 8.60 16.13
C SER A 45 6.11 9.45 15.26
N ILE A 46 6.41 10.67 15.72
CA ILE A 46 7.30 11.59 14.99
C ILE A 46 8.69 10.97 14.81
N ASN A 47 9.25 10.35 15.86
CA ASN A 47 10.58 9.75 15.78
C ASN A 47 10.62 8.61 14.75
N ALA A 48 9.62 7.74 14.75
CA ALA A 48 9.55 6.65 13.79
C ALA A 48 9.37 7.15 12.33
N LEU A 49 8.64 8.25 12.13
CA LEU A 49 8.54 8.91 10.83
C LEU A 49 9.88 9.49 10.37
N LEU A 50 10.63 10.15 11.26
CA LEU A 50 11.95 10.70 10.93
C LEU A 50 12.93 9.58 10.56
N ASP A 51 12.99 8.51 11.35
CA ASP A 51 13.82 7.34 11.07
C ASP A 51 13.40 6.66 9.77
N GLY A 52 12.09 6.58 9.51
CA GLY A 52 11.52 6.06 8.28
C GLY A 52 11.94 6.87 7.05
N LEU A 53 11.93 8.21 7.14
CA LEU A 53 12.36 9.09 6.04
C LEU A 53 13.83 8.86 5.67
N ILE A 54 14.71 8.71 6.67
CA ILE A 54 16.13 8.43 6.45
C ILE A 54 16.29 7.10 5.70
N LYS A 55 15.57 6.04 6.13
CA LYS A 55 15.58 4.73 5.45
C LYS A 55 15.09 4.83 4.00
N CYS A 56 14.02 5.59 3.74
CA CYS A 56 13.52 5.80 2.39
C CYS A 56 14.56 6.48 1.50
N ILE A 57 15.26 7.51 2.00
CA ILE A 57 16.34 8.18 1.27
C ILE A 57 17.47 7.19 0.95
N ASP A 58 17.87 6.35 1.90
CA ASP A 58 18.91 5.35 1.68
C ASP A 58 18.52 4.30 0.63
N ILE A 59 17.26 3.87 0.62
CA ILE A 59 16.71 2.96 -0.40
C ILE A 59 16.81 3.60 -1.80
N ILE A 60 16.41 4.87 -1.93
CA ILE A 60 16.48 5.62 -3.18
C ILE A 60 17.94 5.76 -3.64
N LYS A 61 18.84 6.17 -2.75
CA LYS A 61 20.27 6.37 -3.09
C LYS A 61 20.97 5.09 -3.52
N LYS A 62 20.62 3.94 -2.91
CA LYS A 62 21.18 2.64 -3.28
C LYS A 62 20.58 2.07 -4.56
N ASN A 63 19.57 2.73 -5.14
CA ASN A 63 18.77 2.24 -6.25
C ASN A 63 18.21 0.84 -5.99
N ASN A 64 17.84 0.57 -4.73
CA ASN A 64 17.30 -0.72 -4.29
C ASN A 64 15.78 -0.83 -4.53
N ILE A 65 15.23 0.01 -5.41
CA ILE A 65 13.81 0.07 -5.72
C ILE A 65 13.58 -0.70 -7.01
N SER A 66 12.65 -1.65 -6.99
CA SER A 66 12.28 -2.32 -8.24
C SER A 66 11.61 -1.35 -9.20
N ASP A 67 12.07 -1.25 -10.45
CA ASP A 67 11.35 -0.51 -11.51
C ASP A 67 10.05 -1.22 -11.94
N LYS A 68 9.77 -2.39 -11.38
CA LYS A 68 8.51 -3.10 -11.67
C LYS A 68 7.33 -2.28 -11.14
N PRO A 69 6.24 -2.20 -11.92
CA PRO A 69 5.01 -1.61 -11.43
C PRO A 69 4.50 -2.42 -10.22
N PRO A 70 3.80 -1.76 -9.27
CA PRO A 70 3.20 -2.44 -8.13
C PRO A 70 2.21 -3.51 -8.59
N PHE A 71 2.03 -4.54 -7.76
CA PHE A 71 1.10 -5.61 -8.06
C PHE A 71 -0.34 -5.13 -7.78
N LEU A 72 -1.16 -5.11 -8.84
CA LEU A 72 -2.59 -4.88 -8.71
C LEU A 72 -3.28 -6.16 -8.21
N LEU A 73 -3.92 -6.08 -7.05
CA LEU A 73 -4.71 -7.21 -6.54
C LEU A 73 -5.88 -7.57 -7.46
N ASN A 74 -6.48 -6.58 -8.13
CA ASN A 74 -7.59 -6.74 -9.06
C ASN A 74 -7.42 -5.74 -10.21
N ASN A 75 -7.78 -6.14 -11.42
CA ASN A 75 -7.69 -5.27 -12.59
C ASN A 75 -9.02 -4.62 -12.99
N ASN A 76 -10.13 -5.03 -12.34
CA ASN A 76 -11.44 -4.42 -12.52
C ASN A 76 -12.33 -4.57 -11.27
N TRP A 77 -13.41 -3.78 -11.23
CA TRP A 77 -14.36 -3.78 -10.13
C TRP A 77 -15.15 -5.08 -9.98
N ASN A 78 -15.39 -5.80 -11.07
CA ASN A 78 -16.14 -7.06 -11.00
C ASN A 78 -15.35 -8.10 -10.21
N GLU A 79 -14.04 -8.24 -10.47
CA GLU A 79 -13.13 -9.09 -9.71
C GLU A 79 -13.06 -8.66 -8.24
N ALA A 80 -12.85 -7.35 -8.00
CA ALA A 80 -12.70 -6.82 -6.65
C ALA A 80 -13.94 -7.05 -5.77
N LEU A 81 -15.14 -7.05 -6.36
CA LEU A 81 -16.40 -7.17 -5.64
C LEU A 81 -17.01 -8.57 -5.69
N ASP A 82 -16.47 -9.49 -6.48
CA ASP A 82 -17.05 -10.83 -6.69
C ASP A 82 -17.27 -11.59 -5.38
N THR A 83 -16.27 -11.60 -4.50
CA THR A 83 -16.36 -12.24 -3.17
C THR A 83 -17.48 -11.63 -2.32
N CYS A 84 -17.58 -10.29 -2.29
CA CYS A 84 -18.62 -9.58 -1.55
C CYS A 84 -20.01 -9.90 -2.12
N LEU A 85 -20.15 -9.89 -3.45
CA LEU A 85 -21.41 -10.18 -4.13
C LEU A 85 -21.87 -11.62 -3.90
N LYS A 86 -20.94 -12.59 -3.93
CA LYS A 86 -21.21 -14.00 -3.60
C LYS A 86 -21.66 -14.17 -2.15
N PHE A 87 -21.00 -13.48 -1.22
CA PHE A 87 -21.38 -13.48 0.20
C PHE A 87 -22.80 -12.93 0.41
N PHE A 88 -23.14 -11.79 -0.18
CA PHE A 88 -24.49 -11.23 -0.09
C PHE A 88 -25.56 -12.15 -0.67
N LYS A 89 -25.28 -12.81 -1.81
CA LYS A 89 -26.21 -13.79 -2.40
C LYS A 89 -26.43 -15.03 -1.53
N LYS A 90 -25.44 -15.41 -0.71
CA LYS A 90 -25.52 -16.56 0.19
C LYS A 90 -26.37 -16.29 1.43
N ILE A 91 -26.38 -15.05 1.93
CA ILE A 91 -27.14 -14.66 3.14
C ILE A 91 -28.61 -14.37 2.83
N ASN A 92 -28.93 -13.97 1.60
CA ASN A 92 -30.30 -13.69 1.16
C ASN A 92 -31.01 -14.90 0.50
N LYS A 93 -30.52 -16.12 0.75
CA LYS A 93 -31.15 -17.39 0.37
C LYS A 93 -31.56 -18.13 1.63
#